data_AF-A0A7J9J0Q7-F1
#
_entry.id   AF-A0A7J9J0Q7-F1
#
_cell.length_a   1.000
_cell.length_b   1.000
_cell.length_c   1.000
_cell.angle_alpha   90.00
_cell.angle_beta   90.00
_cell.angle_gamma   90.00
#
_symmetry.space_group_name_H-M   'P 1'
#
loop_
_entity.id
_entity.type
_entity.pdbx_description
1 polymer ?
#
loop_
_entity_poly.entity_id
_entity_poly.type
_entity_poly.pdbx_seq_one_letter_code
_entity_poly.pdbx_strand_id
1 'polypeptide(L)'
;IAVIAQIRNALALATHSFFQEHHFLYVHTPIITTSDCEGAGEMFQVTTLISEAEMLEKDLIKNPPPLEADMEAAKQLVSERGLAVKQLKDAKASKADTGASIETYAYAISNVYTFGPIFRAEQSHTSRHLAEFWMVEPEIAFADLQDDMNCAEAYVKYMCKWLLEKCLDDMEFMAKSYDK
;
A
#
# COMPACT_ATOMS: atom_id res chain seq x y z
N ILE A 1 -24.87 -8.36 5.45
CA ILE A 1 -24.12 -7.06 5.48
C ILE A 1 -23.93 -6.57 6.91
N ALA A 2 -25.00 -6.36 7.70
CA ALA A 2 -24.89 -5.85 9.08
C ALA A 2 -23.93 -6.65 9.98
N VAL A 3 -24.13 -7.97 10.09
CA VAL A 3 -23.29 -8.86 10.91
C VAL A 3 -21.81 -8.83 10.48
N ILE A 4 -21.56 -8.84 9.18
CA ILE A 4 -20.20 -8.74 8.63
C ILE A 4 -19.54 -7.41 9.02
N ALA A 5 -20.28 -6.30 8.98
CA ALA A 5 -19.79 -4.99 9.37
C ALA A 5 -19.50 -4.92 10.89
N GLN A 6 -20.33 -5.56 11.72
CA GLN A 6 -20.12 -5.66 13.17
C GLN A 6 -18.85 -6.45 13.51
N ILE A 7 -18.66 -7.62 12.88
CA ILE A 7 -17.45 -8.43 13.02
C ILE A 7 -16.22 -7.65 12.57
N ARG A 8 -16.28 -6.97 11.41
CA ARG A 8 -15.16 -6.15 10.90
C ARG A 8 -14.80 -5.02 11.87
N ASN A 9 -15.80 -4.34 12.45
CA ASN A 9 -15.58 -3.31 13.45
C ASN A 9 -14.92 -3.87 14.71
N ALA A 10 -15.38 -5.04 15.20
CA ALA A 10 -14.81 -5.69 16.36
C ALA A 10 -13.34 -6.09 16.13
N LEU A 11 -13.03 -6.62 14.93
CA LEU A 11 -11.66 -6.96 14.56
C LEU A 11 -10.76 -5.73 14.43
N ALA A 12 -11.24 -4.62 13.87
CA ALA A 12 -10.46 -3.38 13.79
C ALA A 12 -10.09 -2.86 15.19
N LEU A 13 -11.03 -2.92 16.14
CA LEU A 13 -10.75 -2.60 17.55
C LEU A 13 -9.77 -3.59 18.19
N ALA A 14 -9.91 -4.89 17.89
CA ALA A 14 -9.02 -5.93 18.38
C ALA A 14 -7.58 -5.72 17.89
N THR A 15 -7.40 -5.32 16.63
CA THR A 15 -6.10 -4.96 16.05
C THR A 15 -5.43 -3.87 16.84
N HIS A 16 -6.12 -2.76 17.08
CA HIS A 16 -5.58 -1.67 17.89
C HIS A 16 -5.28 -2.12 19.32
N SER A 17 -6.16 -2.91 19.93
CA SER A 17 -5.96 -3.42 21.29
C SER A 17 -4.70 -4.28 21.39
N PHE A 18 -4.52 -5.24 20.49
CA PHE A 18 -3.33 -6.09 20.44
C PHE A 18 -2.04 -5.26 20.35
N PHE A 19 -1.93 -4.39 19.35
CA PHE A 19 -0.69 -3.65 19.15
C PHE A 19 -0.39 -2.69 20.29
N GLN A 20 -1.41 -2.04 20.88
CA GLN A 20 -1.21 -1.16 22.04
C GLN A 20 -0.80 -1.93 23.31
N GLU A 21 -1.40 -3.10 23.56
CA GLU A 21 -1.03 -4.00 24.68
C GLU A 21 0.41 -4.52 24.55
N HIS A 22 0.90 -4.65 23.31
CA HIS A 22 2.26 -5.05 22.98
C HIS A 22 3.23 -3.87 22.79
N HIS A 23 2.84 -2.66 23.20
CA HIS A 23 3.66 -1.44 23.18
C HIS A 23 4.06 -0.92 21.79
N PHE A 24 3.29 -1.26 20.76
CA PHE A 24 3.45 -0.66 19.44
C PHE A 24 2.76 0.70 19.36
N LEU A 25 3.35 1.62 18.61
CA LEU A 25 2.76 2.93 18.34
C LEU A 25 2.01 2.91 17.00
N TYR A 26 0.79 3.44 17.00
CA TYR A 26 0.04 3.62 15.77
C TYR A 26 0.59 4.81 15.01
N VAL A 27 1.02 4.61 13.76
CA VAL A 27 1.55 5.68 12.91
C VAL A 27 0.78 5.79 11.61
N HIS A 28 0.61 7.03 11.15
CA HIS A 28 0.07 7.31 9.82
C HIS A 28 1.21 7.45 8.81
N THR A 29 1.24 6.57 7.83
CA THR A 29 2.15 6.66 6.68
C THR A 29 1.49 7.43 5.53
N PRO A 30 2.28 8.15 4.70
CA PRO A 30 1.74 8.84 3.53
C PRO A 30 1.09 7.88 2.53
N ILE A 31 -0.10 8.21 2.04
CA ILE A 31 -0.80 7.43 1.00
C ILE A 31 -0.29 7.79 -0.40
N ILE A 32 -0.05 9.08 -0.66
CA ILE A 32 0.51 9.53 -1.93
C ILE A 32 2.02 9.33 -1.89
N THR A 33 2.52 8.49 -2.79
CA THR A 33 3.92 8.13 -2.89
C THR A 33 4.41 8.23 -4.34
N THR A 34 5.72 8.36 -4.49
CA THR A 34 6.40 8.31 -5.80
C THR A 34 7.02 6.93 -6.08
N SER A 35 6.92 6.01 -5.12
CA SER A 35 7.48 4.66 -5.18
C SER A 35 6.38 3.62 -5.08
N ASP A 36 6.52 2.52 -5.83
CA ASP A 36 5.59 1.38 -5.83
C ASP A 36 5.71 0.49 -4.60
N CYS A 37 6.71 0.75 -3.77
CA CYS A 37 6.95 0.16 -2.47
C CYS A 37 7.13 -1.37 -2.47
N GLU A 38 6.53 -2.18 -3.33
CA GLU A 38 6.82 -3.63 -3.40
C GLU A 38 7.64 -3.98 -4.67
N GLY A 39 8.07 -2.96 -5.42
CA GLY A 39 8.98 -3.09 -6.56
C GLY A 39 8.44 -3.84 -7.78
N ALA A 40 7.13 -4.13 -7.86
CA ALA A 40 6.59 -5.00 -8.91
C ALA A 40 5.13 -4.75 -9.34
N GLY A 41 4.45 -3.71 -8.84
CA GLY A 41 3.01 -3.49 -9.06
C GLY A 41 2.66 -2.26 -9.91
N GLU A 42 1.57 -2.32 -10.66
CA GLU A 42 0.97 -1.12 -11.27
C GLU A 42 0.40 -0.20 -10.16
N MET A 43 0.69 1.10 -10.24
CA MET A 43 0.20 2.13 -9.31
C MET A 43 -0.86 3.04 -9.96
N PHE A 44 -1.77 3.55 -9.14
CA PHE A 44 -2.65 4.63 -9.59
C PHE A 44 -1.87 5.95 -9.72
N GLN A 45 -2.04 6.64 -10.84
CA GLN A 45 -1.51 7.98 -11.00
C GLN A 45 -2.39 9.00 -10.27
N VAL A 46 -1.79 9.74 -9.34
CA VAL A 46 -2.43 10.86 -8.66
C VAL A 46 -1.97 12.15 -9.35
N THR A 47 -2.90 12.97 -9.83
CA THR A 47 -2.60 14.22 -10.52
C THR A 47 -3.58 15.33 -10.14
N THR A 48 -3.08 16.55 -10.04
CA THR A 48 -3.89 17.78 -9.94
C THR A 48 -4.05 18.46 -11.30
N LEU A 49 -3.44 17.94 -12.35
CA LEU A 49 -3.26 18.60 -13.67
C LEU A 49 -4.34 18.22 -14.70
N ILE A 50 -5.50 17.73 -14.26
CA ILE A 50 -6.57 17.27 -15.17
C ILE A 50 -6.97 18.39 -16.15
N SER A 51 -7.06 19.63 -15.67
CA SER A 51 -7.34 20.79 -16.52
C SER A 51 -6.19 21.17 -17.46
N GLU A 52 -4.94 20.95 -17.06
CA GLU A 52 -3.78 21.27 -17.89
C GLU A 52 -3.61 20.28 -19.04
N ALA A 53 -3.95 19.00 -18.85
CA ALA A 53 -3.98 18.02 -19.93
C ALA A 53 -5.02 18.38 -21.01
N GLU A 54 -6.22 18.81 -20.59
CA GLU A 54 -7.23 19.34 -21.51
C GLU A 54 -6.80 20.65 -22.19
N MET A 55 -6.04 21.50 -21.49
CA MET A 55 -5.44 22.71 -22.07
C MET A 55 -4.32 22.37 -23.06
N LEU A 56 -3.51 21.35 -22.78
CA LEU A 56 -2.43 20.88 -23.65
C LEU A 56 -2.99 20.29 -24.94
N GLU A 57 -4.08 19.51 -24.87
CA GLU A 57 -4.80 19.06 -26.07
C GLU A 57 -5.32 20.24 -26.90
N LYS A 58 -5.89 21.27 -26.25
CA LYS A 58 -6.36 22.50 -26.93
C LYS A 58 -5.21 23.32 -27.52
N ASP A 59 -4.05 23.33 -26.87
CA ASP A 59 -2.86 24.04 -27.34
C ASP A 59 -2.14 23.27 -28.46
N LEU A 60 -2.12 21.93 -28.43
CA LEU A 60 -1.61 21.10 -29.53
C LEU A 60 -2.47 21.21 -30.80
N ILE A 61 -3.77 21.49 -30.67
CA ILE A 61 -4.63 21.86 -31.80
C ILE A 61 -4.22 23.22 -32.39
N LYS A 62 -3.78 24.16 -31.55
CA LYS A 62 -3.34 25.51 -31.98
C LYS A 62 -1.90 25.54 -32.48
N ASN A 63 -1.04 24.67 -31.96
CA ASN A 63 0.37 24.60 -32.29
C ASN A 63 0.76 23.12 -32.46
N PRO A 64 0.70 22.58 -33.69
CA PRO A 64 0.88 21.16 -33.93
C PRO A 64 2.31 20.70 -33.58
N PRO A 65 2.49 19.40 -33.30
CA PRO A 65 3.79 18.87 -32.92
C PRO A 65 4.87 19.11 -34.00
N PRO A 66 6.15 19.21 -33.60
CA PRO A 66 7.27 19.40 -34.52
C PRO A 66 7.33 18.31 -35.59
N LEU A 67 7.91 18.62 -36.76
CA LEU A 67 8.04 17.63 -37.83
C LEU A 67 8.98 16.49 -37.42
N GLU A 68 8.85 15.36 -38.12
CA GLU A 68 9.59 14.12 -37.82
C GLU A 68 11.12 14.31 -37.77
N ALA A 69 11.65 15.26 -38.53
CA ALA A 69 13.06 15.66 -38.49
C ALA A 69 13.48 16.30 -37.15
N ASP A 70 12.61 17.11 -36.54
CA ASP A 70 12.84 17.72 -35.23
C ASP A 70 12.75 16.66 -34.12
N MET A 71 11.88 15.66 -34.30
CA MET A 71 11.75 14.51 -33.39
C MET A 71 12.99 13.60 -33.44
N GLU A 72 13.58 13.35 -34.61
CA GLU A 72 14.82 12.57 -34.72
C GLU A 72 16.01 13.26 -34.03
N ALA A 73 16.17 14.56 -34.25
CA ALA A 73 17.20 15.36 -33.59
C ALA A 73 17.04 15.33 -32.06
N ALA A 74 15.80 15.46 -31.56
CA ALA A 74 15.51 15.38 -30.14
C ALA A 74 15.73 13.97 -29.56
N LYS A 75 15.35 12.90 -30.27
CA LYS A 75 15.58 11.50 -29.85
C LYS A 75 17.05 11.20 -29.66
N GLN A 76 17.92 11.70 -30.54
CA GLN A 76 19.36 11.48 -30.44
C GLN A 76 19.95 12.17 -29.21
N LEU A 77 19.52 13.41 -28.94
CA LEU A 77 19.93 14.21 -27.78
C LEU A 77 19.41 13.62 -26.46
N VAL A 78 18.18 13.09 -26.45
CA VAL A 78 17.58 12.42 -25.29
C VAL A 78 18.23 11.04 -25.03
N SER A 79 18.62 10.31 -26.08
CA SER A 79 19.34 9.04 -25.95
C SER A 79 20.69 9.21 -25.25
N GLU A 80 21.47 10.23 -25.66
CA GLU A 80 22.76 10.54 -25.04
C GLU A 80 22.62 10.92 -23.56
N ARG A 81 21.59 11.71 -23.21
CA ARG A 81 21.31 12.10 -21.81
C ARG A 81 20.70 10.96 -20.99
N GLY A 82 19.95 10.06 -21.63
CA GLY A 82 19.29 8.91 -20.98
C GLY A 82 20.28 7.90 -20.41
N LEU A 83 21.45 7.74 -21.04
CA LEU A 83 22.52 6.87 -20.54
C LEU A 83 23.08 7.34 -19.20
N ALA A 84 23.26 8.65 -19.01
CA ALA A 84 23.72 9.23 -17.75
C ALA A 84 22.68 9.06 -16.62
N VAL A 85 21.40 9.19 -16.93
CA VAL A 85 20.31 8.97 -15.97
C VAL A 85 20.18 7.48 -15.60
N LYS A 86 20.39 6.58 -16.56
CA LYS A 86 20.36 5.13 -16.32
C LYS A 86 21.47 4.69 -15.36
N GLN A 87 22.69 5.18 -15.54
CA GLN A 87 23.81 4.91 -14.62
C GLN A 87 23.53 5.41 -13.19
N LEU A 88 22.81 6.54 -13.03
CA LEU A 88 22.43 7.07 -11.72
C LEU A 88 21.26 6.31 -11.06
N LYS A 89 20.37 5.70 -11.86
CA LYS A 89 19.27 4.85 -11.37
C LYS A 89 19.76 3.46 -10.96
N ASP A 90 20.64 2.85 -11.75
CA ASP A 90 21.20 1.52 -11.46
C ASP A 90 22.06 1.54 -10.18
N ALA A 91 22.67 2.69 -9.85
CA ALA A 91 23.40 2.89 -8.59
C ALA A 91 22.51 3.11 -7.35
N LYS A 92 21.19 3.32 -7.52
CA LYS A 92 20.22 3.56 -6.45
C LYS A 92 19.18 2.44 -6.29
N ALA A 93 19.28 1.38 -7.08
CA ALA A 93 18.37 0.23 -7.02
C ALA A 93 18.69 -0.70 -5.83
N SER A 94 18.70 -0.15 -4.62
CA SER A 94 18.71 -0.95 -3.39
C SER A 94 17.59 -0.45 -2.48
N LYS A 95 16.53 -1.27 -2.40
CA LYS A 95 15.42 -1.23 -1.44
C LYS A 95 14.59 0.05 -1.42
N ALA A 96 13.52 0.03 -2.19
CA ALA A 96 12.32 0.80 -1.87
C ALA A 96 11.21 -0.22 -1.64
N ASP A 97 11.26 -0.85 -0.46
CA ASP A 97 10.18 -1.71 0.06
C ASP A 97 9.12 -0.81 0.75
N THR A 98 7.86 -1.23 0.90
CA THR A 98 6.79 -0.50 1.62
C THR A 98 7.15 -0.28 3.09
N GLY A 99 8.12 -1.06 3.56
CA GLY A 99 8.89 -0.85 4.78
C GLY A 99 9.52 0.53 4.88
N ALA A 100 9.95 1.20 3.81
CA ALA A 100 10.80 2.41 3.91
C ALA A 100 10.22 3.54 4.78
N SER A 101 8.90 3.76 4.75
CA SER A 101 8.27 4.78 5.60
C SER A 101 8.08 4.30 7.03
N ILE A 102 7.61 3.06 7.22
CA ILE A 102 7.32 2.51 8.54
C ILE A 102 8.59 2.08 9.30
N GLU A 103 9.60 1.55 8.61
CA GLU A 103 10.97 1.28 9.08
C GLU A 103 11.62 2.55 9.64
N THR A 104 11.42 3.70 8.98
CA THR A 104 11.95 4.97 9.48
C THR A 104 11.35 5.32 10.85
N TYR A 105 10.04 5.08 11.03
CA TYR A 105 9.42 5.23 12.34
C TYR A 105 9.94 4.19 13.34
N ALA A 106 10.00 2.91 12.95
CA ALA A 106 10.47 1.84 13.82
C ALA A 106 11.87 2.12 14.39
N TYR A 107 12.77 2.59 13.52
CA TYR A 107 14.13 2.95 13.90
C TYR A 107 14.21 4.21 14.79
N ALA A 108 13.27 5.15 14.63
CA ALA A 108 13.30 6.43 15.33
C ALA A 108 12.64 6.41 16.71
N ILE A 109 11.55 5.65 16.89
CA ILE A 109 10.72 5.73 18.11
C ILE A 109 10.63 4.41 18.88
N SER A 110 10.08 3.35 18.29
CA SER A 110 9.82 2.05 18.90
C SER A 110 9.17 1.14 17.84
N ASN A 111 8.73 -0.05 18.21
CA ASN A 111 7.81 -0.85 17.42
C ASN A 111 6.58 -0.01 16.99
N VAL A 112 6.21 -0.08 15.73
CA VAL A 112 5.11 0.69 15.16
C VAL A 112 4.21 -0.19 14.31
N TYR A 113 2.98 0.26 14.08
CA TYR A 113 2.12 -0.36 13.08
C TYR A 113 1.31 0.69 12.33
N THR A 114 0.98 0.39 11.07
CA THR A 114 -0.01 1.12 10.29
C THR A 114 -1.32 0.33 10.26
N PHE A 115 -2.41 1.06 10.07
CA PHE A 115 -3.73 0.52 9.78
C PHE A 115 -4.35 1.50 8.78
N GLY A 116 -4.26 1.20 7.49
CA GLY A 116 -4.57 2.19 6.46
C GLY A 116 -5.01 1.58 5.13
N PRO A 117 -5.59 2.40 4.25
CA PRO A 117 -5.94 1.98 2.91
C PRO A 117 -4.69 1.83 2.03
N ILE A 118 -4.72 0.82 1.17
CA ILE A 118 -3.69 0.52 0.17
C ILE A 118 -4.39 0.28 -1.16
N PHE A 119 -3.70 0.68 -2.22
CA PHE A 119 -4.23 0.65 -3.57
C PHE A 119 -3.36 -0.20 -4.48
N ARG A 120 -3.99 -1.05 -5.30
CA ARG A 120 -3.34 -1.83 -6.36
C ARG A 120 -4.04 -1.54 -7.69
N ALA A 121 -3.29 -1.10 -8.69
CA ALA A 121 -3.87 -0.73 -9.99
C ALA A 121 -3.92 -1.90 -10.98
N GLU A 122 -3.50 -3.10 -10.57
CA GLU A 122 -3.51 -4.28 -11.42
C GLU A 122 -4.90 -4.57 -12.00
N GLN A 123 -4.94 -4.91 -13.29
CA GLN A 123 -6.17 -5.33 -13.95
C GLN A 123 -6.52 -6.77 -13.57
N SER A 124 -7.08 -6.96 -12.36
CA SER A 124 -7.45 -8.27 -11.85
C SER A 124 -8.92 -8.33 -11.44
N HIS A 125 -9.70 -9.12 -12.17
CA HIS A 125 -11.15 -9.29 -11.96
C HIS A 125 -11.45 -10.66 -11.36
N THR A 126 -11.04 -10.86 -10.11
CA THR A 126 -11.33 -12.10 -9.36
C THR A 126 -12.22 -11.79 -8.16
N SER A 127 -12.81 -12.82 -7.55
CA SER A 127 -13.61 -12.66 -6.32
C SER A 127 -12.78 -12.29 -5.08
N ARG A 128 -11.44 -12.24 -5.20
CA ARG A 128 -10.52 -12.02 -4.07
C ARG A 128 -9.65 -10.77 -4.23
N HIS A 129 -9.65 -10.12 -5.39
CA HIS A 129 -8.83 -8.92 -5.65
C HIS A 129 -9.68 -7.67 -5.57
N LEU A 130 -9.14 -6.67 -4.89
CA LEU A 130 -9.72 -5.35 -4.73
C LEU A 130 -8.67 -4.30 -5.11
N ALA A 131 -9.09 -3.26 -5.82
CA ALA A 131 -8.22 -2.13 -6.16
C ALA A 131 -7.92 -1.24 -4.94
N GLU A 132 -8.80 -1.26 -3.93
CA GLU A 132 -8.63 -0.60 -2.63
C GLU A 132 -8.96 -1.61 -1.53
N PHE A 133 -8.04 -1.77 -0.59
CA PHE A 133 -8.22 -2.60 0.59
C PHE A 133 -7.44 -2.01 1.76
N TRP A 134 -7.61 -2.58 2.95
CA TRP A 134 -6.95 -2.09 4.15
C TRP A 134 -5.85 -3.06 4.56
N MET A 135 -4.66 -2.55 4.86
CA MET A 135 -3.56 -3.31 5.41
C MET A 135 -3.29 -2.92 6.86
N VAL A 136 -2.76 -3.89 7.58
CA VAL A 136 -2.22 -3.74 8.93
C VAL A 136 -0.77 -4.19 8.83
N GLU A 137 0.16 -3.25 8.95
CA GLU A 137 1.58 -3.50 8.73
C GLU A 137 2.32 -3.15 10.02
N PRO A 138 2.71 -4.15 10.83
CA PRO A 138 3.61 -3.93 11.96
C PRO A 138 5.07 -3.90 11.50
N GLU A 139 5.87 -3.07 12.13
CA GLU A 139 7.33 -3.03 11.99
C GLU A 139 7.97 -3.08 13.38
N ILE A 140 8.89 -4.01 13.59
CA ILE A 140 9.47 -4.32 14.91
C ILE A 140 10.95 -3.92 14.90
N ALA A 141 11.32 -2.99 15.78
CA ALA A 141 12.68 -2.51 15.84
C ALA A 141 13.63 -3.61 16.36
N PHE A 142 14.75 -3.81 15.66
CA PHE A 142 15.80 -4.77 16.02
C PHE A 142 15.35 -6.25 16.07
N ALA A 143 14.20 -6.57 15.48
CA ALA A 143 13.71 -7.93 15.39
C ALA A 143 14.42 -8.75 14.31
N ASP A 144 14.46 -10.06 14.51
CA ASP A 144 14.78 -11.02 13.45
C ASP A 144 13.51 -11.69 12.90
N LEU A 145 13.71 -12.63 11.96
CA LEU A 145 12.60 -13.37 11.35
C LEU A 145 11.77 -14.18 12.37
N GLN A 146 12.41 -14.68 13.43
CA GLN A 146 11.71 -15.46 14.45
C GLN A 146 10.79 -14.57 15.27
N ASP A 147 11.22 -13.35 15.60
CA ASP A 147 10.40 -12.36 16.28
C ASP A 147 9.17 -11.97 15.45
N ASP A 148 9.35 -11.73 14.15
CA ASP A 148 8.25 -11.41 13.23
C ASP A 148 7.23 -12.56 13.13
N MET A 149 7.71 -13.81 12.95
CA MET A 149 6.86 -14.99 12.96
C MET A 149 6.08 -15.15 14.27
N ASN A 150 6.72 -14.91 15.41
CA ASN A 150 6.07 -14.99 16.72
C ASN A 150 4.98 -13.91 16.86
N CYS A 151 5.25 -12.69 16.39
CA CYS A 151 4.29 -11.59 16.39
C CYS A 151 3.08 -11.92 15.51
N ALA A 152 3.31 -12.39 14.29
CA ALA A 152 2.25 -12.80 13.37
C ALA A 152 1.37 -13.92 13.95
N GLU A 153 1.98 -14.95 14.54
CA GLU A 153 1.25 -16.04 15.17
C GLU A 153 0.42 -15.55 16.37
N ALA A 154 1.00 -14.72 17.23
CA ALA A 154 0.32 -14.15 18.40
C ALA A 154 -0.87 -13.27 17.97
N TYR A 155 -0.69 -12.45 16.94
CA TYR A 155 -1.73 -11.58 16.39
C TYR A 155 -2.93 -12.38 15.88
N VAL A 156 -2.70 -13.41 15.07
CA VAL A 156 -3.78 -14.26 14.54
C VAL A 156 -4.51 -14.99 15.66
N LYS A 157 -3.78 -15.55 16.64
CA LYS A 157 -4.39 -16.20 17.82
C LYS A 157 -5.26 -15.22 18.62
N TYR A 158 -4.78 -14.00 18.82
CA TYR A 158 -5.53 -12.96 19.52
C TYR A 158 -6.81 -12.60 18.77
N MET A 159 -6.76 -12.43 17.44
CA MET A 159 -7.95 -12.15 16.62
C MET A 159 -8.98 -13.28 16.71
N CYS A 160 -8.56 -14.54 16.60
CA CYS A 160 -9.46 -15.69 16.73
C CYS A 160 -10.11 -15.73 18.12
N LYS A 161 -9.34 -15.49 19.18
CA LYS A 161 -9.86 -15.43 20.54
C LYS A 161 -10.88 -14.30 20.70
N TRP A 162 -10.57 -13.11 20.19
CA TRP A 162 -11.47 -11.96 20.23
C TRP A 162 -12.80 -12.25 19.54
N LEU A 163 -12.78 -12.88 18.37
CA LEU A 163 -13.99 -13.29 17.66
C LEU A 163 -14.85 -14.25 18.49
N LEU A 164 -14.23 -15.28 19.09
CA LEU A 164 -14.93 -16.25 19.91
C LEU A 164 -15.51 -15.64 21.20
N GLU A 165 -14.86 -14.63 21.77
CA GLU A 165 -15.29 -14.01 23.02
C GLU A 165 -16.29 -12.85 22.82
N LYS A 166 -16.21 -12.12 21.70
CA LYS A 166 -16.94 -10.87 21.49
C LYS A 166 -17.97 -10.94 20.36
N CYS A 167 -17.85 -11.90 19.45
CA CYS A 167 -18.67 -11.98 18.23
C CYS A 167 -19.28 -13.38 18.04
N LEU A 168 -19.41 -14.18 19.09
CA LEU A 168 -19.88 -15.57 18.98
C LEU A 168 -21.29 -15.65 18.36
N ASP A 169 -22.23 -14.83 18.84
CA ASP A 169 -23.61 -14.81 18.32
C ASP A 169 -23.65 -14.44 16.82
N ASP A 170 -22.83 -13.46 16.43
CA ASP A 170 -22.66 -13.03 15.04
C ASP A 170 -22.07 -14.16 14.17
N MET A 171 -21.08 -14.88 14.69
CA MET A 171 -20.49 -16.05 14.00
C MET A 171 -21.49 -17.20 13.87
N GLU A 172 -22.26 -17.52 14.90
CA GLU A 172 -23.28 -18.57 14.85
C GLU A 172 -24.37 -18.24 13.83
N PHE A 173 -24.79 -16.97 13.77
CA PHE A 173 -25.75 -16.50 12.79
C PHE A 173 -25.23 -16.70 11.36
N MET A 174 -23.96 -16.35 11.11
CA MET A 174 -23.32 -16.52 9.81
C MET A 174 -23.21 -17.99 9.43
N ALA A 175 -22.79 -18.86 10.34
CA ALA A 175 -22.69 -20.30 10.11
C ALA A 175 -24.06 -20.89 9.71
N LYS A 176 -25.13 -20.57 10.45
CA LYS A 176 -26.49 -21.06 10.14
C LYS A 176 -27.02 -20.56 8.79
N SER A 177 -26.60 -19.38 8.36
CA SER A 177 -27.17 -18.69 7.19
C SER A 177 -26.44 -18.95 5.88
N TYR A 178 -25.12 -19.16 5.91
CA TYR A 178 -24.27 -19.20 4.72
C TYR A 178 -23.34 -20.42 4.63
N ASP A 179 -23.07 -21.10 5.74
CA ASP A 179 -22.25 -22.31 5.76
C ASP A 179 -23.19 -23.53 5.71
N LYS A 180 -23.58 -23.92 4.48
CA LYS A 180 -24.40 -25.11 4.20
C LYS A 180 -23.60 -26.19 3.52
#